data_AF-A0A7L4YC01-F1
#
_entry.id   AF-A0A7L4YC01-F1
#
_cell.length_a   1.000
_cell.length_b   1.000
_cell.length_c   1.000
_cell.angle_alpha   90.00
_cell.angle_beta   90.00
_cell.angle_gamma   90.00
#
_symmetry.space_group_name_H-M   'P 1'
#
loop_
_entity.id
_entity.type
_entity.pdbx_description
1 polymer ?
#
loop_
_entity_poly.entity_id
_entity_poly.type
_entity_poly.pdbx_seq_one_letter_code
_entity_poly.pdbx_strand_id
1 'polypeptide(L)' 'MVARWSSPPLTSIHQPLREMGEEAVQMLLRLRAGEPSVTRMELATTLVVWKSTAPPSARTATVSPPPERSAL' A
#
# COMPACT_ATOMS: atom_id res chain seq x y z
N MET A 1 -15.41 2.06 2.80
CA MET A 1 -15.94 2.31 4.16
C MET A 1 -16.56 1.04 4.72
N VAL A 2 -15.79 -0.04 4.85
CA VAL A 2 -16.26 -1.33 5.43
C VAL A 2 -15.37 -1.72 6.60
N ALA A 3 -14.06 -1.51 6.46
CA ALA A 3 -13.05 -1.81 7.45
C ALA A 3 -13.31 -1.18 8.85
N ARG A 4 -14.07 -0.09 8.96
CA ARG A 4 -14.39 0.54 10.26
C ARG A 4 -15.44 -0.23 11.07
N TRP A 5 -16.26 -1.03 10.38
CA TRP A 5 -17.41 -1.73 10.96
C TRP A 5 -17.11 -3.19 11.31
N SER A 6 -15.89 -3.65 11.04
CA SER A 6 -15.41 -4.93 11.57
C SER A 6 -15.12 -4.80 13.07
N SER A 7 -15.10 -5.94 13.76
CA SER A 7 -14.65 -6.03 15.15
C SER A 7 -13.49 -7.01 15.24
N PRO A 8 -12.24 -6.55 15.47
CA PRO A 8 -11.82 -5.15 15.60
C PRO A 8 -11.85 -4.38 14.26
N PRO A 9 -11.99 -3.04 14.27
CA PRO A 9 -11.81 -2.20 13.08
C PRO A 9 -10.45 -2.43 12.41
N LEU A 10 -10.44 -2.68 11.11
CA LEU A 10 -9.24 -3.08 10.34
C LEU A 10 -8.33 -1.90 9.97
N THR A 11 -7.06 -1.95 10.37
CA THR A 11 -6.01 -1.11 9.79
C THR A 11 -5.99 -1.30 8.27
N SER A 12 -6.04 -0.21 7.51
CA SER A 12 -6.27 -0.25 6.07
C SER A 12 -5.46 0.81 5.32
N ILE A 13 -5.29 0.63 4.01
CA ILE A 13 -4.69 1.64 3.15
C ILE A 13 -5.82 2.49 2.54
N HIS A 14 -5.73 3.81 2.72
CA HIS A 14 -6.56 4.75 1.99
C HIS A 14 -6.07 4.84 0.54
N GLN A 15 -6.91 4.39 -0.37
CA GLN A 15 -6.68 4.45 -1.81
C GLN A 15 -7.27 5.76 -2.36
N PRO A 16 -6.52 6.57 -3.13
CA PRO A 16 -7.01 7.81 -3.71
C PRO A 16 -7.89 7.54 -4.94
N LEU A 17 -8.98 6.79 -4.77
CA LEU A 17 -9.80 6.27 -5.87
C LEU A 17 -10.37 7.36 -6.78
N ARG A 18 -10.62 8.55 -6.22
CA ARG A 18 -11.09 9.71 -7.00
C ARG A 18 -10.01 10.20 -7.96
N GLU A 19 -8.81 10.46 -7.45
CA GLU A 19 -7.67 10.91 -8.24
C GLU A 19 -7.28 9.84 -9.28
N MET A 20 -7.31 8.56 -8.89
CA MET A 20 -7.13 7.45 -9.84
C MET A 20 -8.11 7.51 -11.01
N GLY A 21 -9.38 7.78 -10.73
CA GLY A 21 -10.42 7.89 -11.76
C GLY A 21 -10.22 9.12 -12.66
N GLU A 22 -9.88 10.26 -12.06
CA GLU A 22 -9.58 11.50 -12.78
C GLU A 22 -8.40 11.29 -13.75
N GLU A 23 -7.29 10.73 -13.27
CA GLU A 23 -6.11 10.45 -14.09
C GLU A 23 -6.36 9.37 -15.14
N ALA A 24 -7.15 8.34 -14.83
CA ALA A 24 -7.54 7.33 -15.83
C ALA A 24 -8.32 7.95 -16.99
N VAL A 25 -9.27 8.84 -16.71
CA VAL A 25 -10.04 9.55 -17.75
C VAL A 25 -9.13 10.45 -18.57
N GLN A 26 -8.23 11.20 -17.92
CA GLN A 26 -7.26 12.05 -18.63
C GLN A 26 -6.37 11.23 -19.56
N MET A 27 -5.90 10.06 -19.11
CA MET A 27 -5.12 9.14 -19.94
C MET A 27 -5.89 8.67 -21.18
N LEU A 28 -7.17 8.30 -21.02
CA LEU A 28 -8.03 7.90 -22.13
C LEU A 28 -8.24 9.03 -23.15
N LEU A 29 -8.41 10.27 -22.67
CA LEU A 29 -8.57 11.43 -23.54
C LEU A 29 -7.31 11.70 -24.37
N ARG A 30 -6.12 11.60 -23.77
CA ARG A 30 -4.84 11.72 -24.49
C ARG A 30 -4.68 10.64 -25.55
N LEU A 31 -4.97 9.39 -25.20
CA LEU A 31 -4.93 8.27 -26.14
C LEU A 31 -5.89 8.49 -27.33
N ARG A 32 -7.11 8.99 -27.06
CA ARG A 32 -8.07 9.34 -28.11
C ARG A 32 -7.55 10.44 -29.04
N ALA A 33 -6.80 11.40 -28.50
CA ALA A 33 -6.19 12.49 -29.27
C ALA A 33 -4.94 12.06 -30.06
N GLY A 34 -4.49 10.80 -29.91
CA GLY A 34 -3.23 10.33 -30.51
C GLY A 34 -1.98 10.85 -29.77
N GLU A 35 -2.16 11.38 -28.57
CA GLU A 35 -1.07 11.85 -27.73
C GLU A 35 -0.44 10.70 -26.94
N PRO A 36 0.88 10.75 -26.67
CA PRO A 36 1.51 9.78 -25.81
C PRO A 36 0.94 9.86 -24.39
N SER A 37 0.59 8.70 -23.83
CA SER A 37 0.14 8.57 -22.45
C SER A 37 1.17 7.83 -21.60
N VAL A 38 1.19 8.08 -20.29
CA VAL A 38 2.05 7.35 -19.37
C VAL A 38 1.52 5.93 -19.13
N THR A 39 2.38 4.92 -19.22
CA THR A 39 2.02 3.50 -19.00
C THR A 39 1.90 3.14 -17.52
N ARG A 40 2.54 3.92 -16.64
CA ARG A 40 2.53 3.74 -15.19
C ARG A 40 2.55 5.09 -14.51
N MET A 41 1.71 5.22 -13.49
CA MET A 41 1.65 6.39 -12.63
C MET A 41 1.50 5.89 -11.19
N GLU A 42 2.15 6.58 -10.25
CA GLU A 42 2.07 6.27 -8.83
C GLU A 42 1.36 7.41 -8.11
N LEU A 43 0.30 7.07 -7.39
CA LEU A 43 -0.45 7.99 -6.55
C LEU A 43 -0.19 7.66 -5.09
N ALA A 44 -0.05 8.71 -4.27
CA ALA A 44 0.24 8.53 -2.86
C ALA A 44 -0.92 7.82 -2.15
N THR A 45 -0.57 6.82 -1.35
CA THR A 45 -1.52 6.15 -0.44
C THR A 45 -1.12 6.43 0.99
N THR A 46 -2.07 6.32 1.91
CA THR A 46 -1.82 6.54 3.34
C THR A 46 -2.31 5.36 4.16
N LEU A 47 -1.53 4.99 5.18
CA LEU A 47 -1.93 3.98 6.15
C LEU A 47 -2.89 4.59 7.17
N VAL A 48 -4.05 3.98 7.32
CA VAL A 48 -5.05 4.32 8.33
C VAL A 48 -5.00 3.26 9.42
N VAL A 49 -4.37 3.60 10.54
CA VAL A 49 -4.17 2.68 11.68
C VAL A 49 -5.45 2.59 12.52
N TRP A 50 -5.94 1.37 12.72
CA TRP A 50 -7.07 1.03 13.60
C TRP A 50 -6.69 -0.11 14.56
N LYS A 51 -7.69 -0.81 15.12
CA LYS A 51 -7.52 -1.72 16.26
C LYS A 51 -7.15 -3.16 15.87
N SER A 52 -7.09 -3.50 14.59
CA SER A 52 -6.72 -4.85 14.14
C SER A 52 -5.21 -5.12 14.14
N THR A 53 -4.39 -4.09 14.33
CA THR A 53 -2.92 -4.21 14.38
C THR A 53 -2.43 -3.70 15.72
N ALA A 54 -1.55 -4.45 16.37
CA ALA A 54 -0.88 -4.06 17.59
C ALA A 54 0.58 -4.51 17.55
N PRO A 55 1.47 -3.90 18.36
CA PRO A 55 2.82 -4.40 18.53
C PRO A 55 2.82 -5.87 18.98
N PRO A 56 3.82 -6.68 18.59
CA PRO A 56 3.93 -8.05 19.07
C PRO A 56 4.07 -8.06 20.60
N SER A 57 3.46 -9.04 21.27
CA SER A 57 3.73 -9.29 22.70
C SER A 57 5.24 -9.42 22.88
N ALA A 58 5.84 -8.71 23.84
CA ALA A 58 7.27 -8.75 24.12
C ALA A 58 7.72 -10.16 24.54
N ARG A 59 7.84 -11.05 23.57
CA ARG A 59 8.57 -12.30 23.64
C ARG A 59 9.82 -11.99 22.86
N THR A 60 10.91 -11.77 23.57
CA THR A 60 12.24 -11.56 23.00
C THR A 60 12.49 -12.67 21.99
N ALA A 61 12.32 -12.36 20.71
CA ALA A 61 12.80 -13.23 19.65
C ALA A 61 14.31 -13.04 19.67
N THR A 62 15.02 -14.02 20.22
CA THR A 62 16.45 -14.18 19.95
C THR A 62 16.59 -14.40 18.46
N VAL A 63 16.79 -13.33 17.70
CA VAL A 63 17.24 -13.40 16.32
C VAL A 63 18.68 -13.92 16.40
N SER A 64 18.87 -15.22 16.16
CA SER A 64 20.21 -15.78 15.98
C SER A 64 20.86 -15.10 14.78
N PRO A 65 22.10 -14.61 14.90
CA PRO A 65 22.81 -14.05 13.76
C PRO A 65 22.97 -15.10 12.66
N PRO A 66 22.92 -14.69 11.38
CA PRO A 66 23.11 -15.61 10.26
C PRO A 66 24.49 -16.29 10.37
N PRO A 67 24.63 -17.59 10.01
CA PRO A 67 25.92 -18.26 10.07
C PRO A 67 26.89 -17.56 9.10
N GLU A 68 27.99 -17.05 9.63
CA GLU A 68 29.07 -16.48 8.84
C GLU A 68 29.53 -17.55 7.84
N ARG A 69 29.32 -17.29 6.54
CA ARG A 69 29.87 -18.14 5.49
C ARG A 69 31.39 -17.94 5.54
N SER A 70 32.08 -18.84 6.24
CA SER A 70 33.53 -18.97 6.13
C SER A 70 33.89 -19.12 4.66
N ALA A 71 34.44 -18.04 4.10
CA ALA A 71 35.02 -18.04 2.78
C ALA A 71 36.20 -19.03 2.79
N LEU A 72 36.02 -20.13 2.06
CA LEU A 72 37.11 -20.95 1.53
C LEU A 72 37.49 -20.39 0.16
#